data_AF-A0A4Q3TC25-F1
#
_entry.id   AF-A0A4Q3TC25-F1
#
_cell.length_a   1.000
_cell.length_b   1.000
_cell.length_c   1.000
_cell.angle_alpha   90.00
_cell.angle_beta   90.00
_cell.angle_gamma   90.00
#
_symmetry.space_group_name_H-M   'P 1'
#
loop_
_entity.id
_entity.type
_entity.pdbx_description
1 polymer ?
#
loop_
_entity_poly.entity_id
_entity_poly.type
_entity_poly.pdbx_seq_one_letter_code
_entity_poly.pdbx_strand_id
1 'polypeptide(L)'
;MSIELPVLRLGLVGFTAEQQQVLTGVATTAASSGVVWEISRLEDADAWWVNGARCQLLADGSMRIASGVPGGRSLQLSLADIDRPVAFCGPLPRSFQPDHFFALESQPSMKSVLRKFESWLSSLAAQFCLASHIVENEG
;
A
#
# COMPACT_ATOMS: atom_id res chain seq x y z
N MET A 1 -2.35 31.69 -1.10
CA MET A 1 -3.17 30.50 -1.35
C MET A 1 -2.25 29.31 -1.18
N SER A 2 -2.32 28.62 -0.04
CA SER A 2 -1.63 27.34 0.17
C SER A 2 -2.34 26.30 -0.67
N ILE A 3 -1.63 25.66 -1.60
CA ILE A 3 -2.13 24.50 -2.32
C ILE A 3 -2.10 23.36 -1.30
N GLU A 4 -3.27 22.98 -0.77
CA GLU A 4 -3.40 21.76 0.02
C GLU A 4 -3.30 20.57 -0.94
N LEU A 5 -2.24 19.77 -0.79
CA LEU A 5 -2.06 18.56 -1.59
C LEU A 5 -2.92 17.43 -1.01
N PRO A 6 -3.55 16.61 -1.86
CA PRO A 6 -4.24 15.42 -1.40
C PRO A 6 -3.29 14.49 -0.64
N VAL A 7 -3.78 13.94 0.47
CA VAL A 7 -3.05 13.01 1.32
C VAL A 7 -3.50 11.59 1.00
N LEU A 8 -2.56 10.73 0.62
CA LEU A 8 -2.75 9.30 0.45
C LEU A 8 -2.14 8.54 1.62
N ARG A 9 -2.83 7.49 2.06
CA ARG A 9 -2.49 6.73 3.26
C ARG A 9 -1.86 5.39 2.92
N LEU A 10 -0.69 5.13 3.48
CA LEU A 10 0.06 3.88 3.29
C LEU A 10 0.05 3.05 4.59
N GLY A 11 -0.40 1.80 4.48
CA GLY A 11 -0.36 0.81 5.55
C GLY A 11 0.89 -0.05 5.45
N LEU A 12 1.58 -0.29 6.57
CA LEU A 12 2.79 -1.12 6.61
C LEU A 12 2.49 -2.43 7.37
N VAL A 13 2.79 -3.58 6.74
CA VAL A 13 2.49 -4.90 7.32
C VAL A 13 3.74 -5.77 7.38
N GLY A 14 4.01 -6.38 8.54
CA GLY A 14 5.11 -7.33 8.73
C GLY A 14 6.51 -6.70 8.82
N PHE A 15 6.60 -5.37 8.88
CA PHE A 15 7.88 -4.65 9.05
C PHE A 15 8.24 -4.45 10.52
N THR A 16 9.53 -4.56 10.85
CA THR A 16 10.05 -4.19 12.18
C THR A 16 9.97 -2.68 12.40
N ALA A 17 10.16 -2.22 13.63
CA ALA A 17 10.14 -0.79 13.94
C ALA A 17 11.19 0.00 13.15
N GLU A 18 12.39 -0.55 12.99
CA GLU A 18 13.48 0.06 12.22
C GLU A 18 13.13 0.15 10.73
N GLN A 19 12.56 -0.93 10.18
CA GLN A 19 12.09 -0.95 8.80
C GLN A 19 10.96 0.06 8.59
N GLN A 20 10.01 0.15 9.52
CA GLN A 20 8.93 1.13 9.45
C GLN A 20 9.48 2.56 9.42
N GLN A 21 10.48 2.89 10.24
CA GLN A 21 11.12 4.22 10.21
C GLN A 21 11.72 4.55 8.84
N VAL A 22 12.43 3.61 8.23
CA VAL A 22 12.99 3.77 6.88
C VAL A 22 11.89 3.99 5.85
N LEU A 23 10.84 3.15 5.88
CA LEU A 23 9.73 3.22 4.93
C LEU A 23 8.93 4.51 5.07
N THR A 24 8.70 4.98 6.30
CA THR A 24 8.08 6.29 6.58
C THR A 24 8.91 7.40 5.94
N GLY A 25 10.23 7.40 6.14
CA GLY A 25 11.11 8.41 5.54
C GLY A 25 11.06 8.41 4.01
N VAL A 26 10.97 7.22 3.39
CA VAL A 26 10.81 7.12 1.93
C VAL A 26 9.45 7.64 1.49
N ALA A 27 8.35 7.25 2.16
CA ALA A 27 7.01 7.70 1.82
C ALA A 27 6.87 9.22 1.92
N THR A 28 7.35 9.83 3.01
CA THR A 28 7.30 11.29 3.20
C THR A 28 8.14 12.03 2.15
N THR A 29 9.28 11.48 1.73
CA THR A 29 10.13 12.09 0.68
C THR A 29 9.77 11.68 -0.74
N ALA A 30 8.77 10.81 -0.91
CA ALA A 30 8.26 10.40 -2.20
C ALA A 30 7.18 11.34 -2.74
N ALA A 31 6.78 12.35 -1.95
CA ALA A 31 5.81 13.37 -2.35
C ALA A 31 6.10 13.82 -3.79
N SER A 32 5.14 13.54 -4.67
CA SER A 32 5.15 14.03 -6.05
C SER A 32 4.44 15.38 -6.08
N SER A 33 4.49 16.10 -7.20
CA SER A 33 3.90 17.44 -7.33
C SER A 33 2.37 17.48 -7.16
N GLY A 34 1.70 16.34 -6.92
CA GLY A 34 0.25 16.24 -6.83
C GLY A 34 -0.30 15.50 -5.60
N VAL A 35 0.51 14.85 -4.76
CA VAL A 35 0.04 14.10 -3.57
C VAL A 35 1.13 13.95 -2.51
N VAL A 36 0.72 13.78 -1.26
CA VAL A 36 1.60 13.44 -0.13
C VAL A 36 1.23 12.06 0.41
N TRP A 37 2.23 11.26 0.77
CA TRP A 37 2.02 9.97 1.43
C TRP A 37 2.22 10.08 2.94
N GLU A 38 1.27 9.54 3.69
CA GLU A 38 1.33 9.41 5.15
C GLU A 38 1.17 7.95 5.58
N ILE A 39 1.89 7.55 6.64
CA ILE A 39 1.70 6.23 7.22
C ILE A 39 0.45 6.24 8.11
N SER A 40 -0.38 5.22 7.96
CA SER A 40 -1.66 5.10 8.68
C SER A 40 -1.89 3.69 9.22
N ARG A 41 -2.99 3.51 9.96
CA ARG A 41 -3.48 2.19 10.32
C ARG A 41 -3.97 1.46 9.08
N LEU A 42 -3.93 0.14 9.14
CA LEU A 42 -4.24 -0.70 8.00
C LEU A 42 -5.69 -0.52 7.51
N GLU A 43 -6.64 -0.33 8.44
CA GLU A 43 -8.06 -0.08 8.15
C GLU A 43 -8.31 1.22 7.36
N ASP A 44 -7.46 2.23 7.56
CA ASP A 44 -7.59 3.57 7.00
C ASP A 44 -6.71 3.78 5.75
N ALA A 45 -5.88 2.79 5.41
CA ALA A 45 -4.85 2.92 4.39
C ALA A 45 -5.41 2.72 2.98
N ASP A 46 -5.09 3.62 2.06
CA ASP A 46 -5.47 3.55 0.64
C ASP A 46 -4.62 2.53 -0.13
N ALA A 47 -3.41 2.23 0.36
CA ALA A 47 -2.51 1.25 -0.24
C ALA A 47 -1.69 0.54 0.84
N TRP A 48 -1.24 -0.69 0.57
CA TRP A 48 -0.46 -1.47 1.53
C TRP A 48 0.92 -1.86 1.00
N TRP A 49 1.92 -1.78 1.88
CA TRP A 49 3.19 -2.44 1.72
C TRP A 49 3.31 -3.61 2.69
N VAL A 50 3.82 -4.73 2.19
CA VAL A 50 3.89 -5.99 2.91
C VAL A 50 5.31 -6.55 2.88
N ASN A 51 5.81 -6.95 4.04
CA ASN A 51 7.06 -7.68 4.14
C ASN A 51 6.87 -9.15 3.77
N GLY A 52 7.36 -9.54 2.58
CA GLY A 52 7.30 -10.91 2.09
C GLY A 52 7.98 -11.93 3.00
N ALA A 53 9.02 -11.52 3.74
CA ALA A 53 9.74 -12.39 4.66
C ALA A 53 8.86 -12.89 5.82
N ARG A 54 7.75 -12.19 6.07
CA ARG A 54 6.76 -12.54 7.09
C ARG A 54 5.52 -13.20 6.52
N CYS A 55 5.47 -13.42 5.21
CA CYS A 55 4.34 -14.01 4.53
C CYS A 55 4.42 -15.54 4.52
N GLN A 56 3.27 -16.17 4.74
CA GLN A 56 3.06 -17.60 4.61
C GLN A 56 1.78 -17.81 3.81
N LEU A 57 1.90 -18.51 2.68
CA LEU A 57 0.74 -18.93 1.90
C LEU A 57 0.09 -20.14 2.59
N LEU A 58 -1.21 -20.05 2.85
CA LEU A 58 -2.00 -21.12 3.47
C LEU A 58 -2.63 -22.01 2.39
N ALA A 59 -3.09 -23.19 2.79
CA ALA A 59 -3.65 -24.20 1.88
C ALA A 59 -4.97 -23.74 1.20
N ASP A 60 -5.69 -22.82 1.84
CA ASP A 60 -6.92 -22.21 1.31
C ASP A 60 -6.65 -21.06 0.32
N GLY A 61 -5.38 -20.79 0.01
CA GLY A 61 -4.97 -19.69 -0.87
C GLY A 61 -4.88 -18.34 -0.18
N SER A 62 -5.27 -18.22 1.10
CA SER A 62 -5.08 -17.00 1.87
C SER A 62 -3.62 -16.83 2.30
N MET A 63 -3.24 -15.59 2.56
CA MET A 63 -1.91 -15.23 3.03
C MET A 63 -1.96 -14.82 4.49
N ARG A 64 -1.16 -15.50 5.31
CA ARG A 64 -0.86 -15.09 6.68
C ARG A 64 0.41 -14.26 6.69
N ILE A 65 0.37 -13.10 7.35
CA ILE A 65 1.51 -12.22 7.52
C ILE A 65 1.78 -12.08 9.02
N ALA A 66 2.93 -12.57 9.46
CA ALA A 66 3.35 -12.40 10.85
C ALA A 66 3.64 -10.92 11.15
N SER A 67 3.39 -10.50 12.39
CA SER A 67 3.76 -9.15 12.81
C SER A 67 5.29 -8.97 12.76
N GLY A 68 5.73 -7.78 12.34
CA GLY A 68 7.14 -7.40 12.41
C GLY A 68 7.55 -6.88 13.79
N VAL A 69 6.60 -6.66 14.71
CA VAL A 69 6.86 -6.17 16.06
C VAL A 69 6.57 -7.26 17.11
N PRO A 70 7.35 -7.33 18.21
CA PRO A 70 7.10 -8.28 19.30
C PRO A 70 5.68 -8.13 19.88
N GLY A 71 4.98 -9.25 20.06
CA GLY A 71 3.61 -9.26 20.61
C GLY A 71 2.51 -8.78 19.66
N GLY A 72 2.86 -8.38 18.43
CA GLY A 72 1.88 -7.97 17.44
C GLY A 72 1.09 -9.15 16.86
N ARG A 73 -0.16 -8.89 16.46
CA ARG A 73 -1.05 -9.90 15.87
C ARG A 73 -0.63 -10.23 14.43
N SER A 74 -0.74 -11.49 14.05
CA SER A 74 -0.66 -11.89 12.64
C SER A 74 -1.90 -11.39 11.91
N LEU A 75 -1.73 -10.95 10.67
CA LEU A 75 -2.82 -10.65 9.76
C LEU A 75 -3.03 -11.86 8.85
N GLN A 76 -4.28 -12.19 8.54
CA GLN A 76 -4.63 -13.17 7.52
C GLN A 76 -5.54 -12.50 6.51
N LEU A 77 -5.21 -12.61 5.23
CA LEU A 77 -5.90 -11.92 4.15
C LEU A 77 -5.95 -12.78 2.89
N SER A 78 -7.09 -12.74 2.22
CA SER A 78 -7.25 -13.25 0.86
C SER A 78 -6.99 -12.08 -0.09
N LEU A 79 -5.95 -12.19 -0.92
CA LEU A 79 -5.57 -11.11 -1.83
C LEU A 79 -6.65 -10.80 -2.88
N ALA A 80 -7.48 -11.79 -3.21
CA ALA A 80 -8.60 -11.63 -4.13
C ALA A 80 -9.70 -10.72 -3.58
N ASP A 81 -9.78 -10.57 -2.25
CA ASP A 81 -10.83 -9.79 -1.57
C ASP A 81 -10.36 -8.36 -1.19
N ILE A 82 -9.21 -7.93 -1.72
CA ILE A 82 -8.62 -6.63 -1.41
C ILE A 82 -8.86 -5.65 -2.55
N ASP A 83 -9.73 -4.66 -2.30
CA ASP A 83 -10.06 -3.58 -3.24
C ASP A 83 -9.05 -2.42 -3.23
N ARG A 84 -7.79 -2.68 -2.89
CA ARG A 84 -6.74 -1.64 -2.82
C ARG A 84 -5.38 -2.19 -3.21
N PRO A 85 -4.46 -1.35 -3.73
CA PRO A 85 -3.20 -1.82 -4.25
C PRO A 85 -2.29 -2.29 -3.11
N VAL A 86 -1.69 -3.45 -3.33
CA VAL A 86 -0.75 -4.08 -2.39
C VAL A 86 0.58 -4.31 -3.09
N ALA A 87 1.68 -3.93 -2.45
CA ALA A 87 3.01 -4.26 -2.91
C ALA A 87 3.80 -5.01 -1.85
N PHE A 88 4.67 -5.90 -2.32
CA PHE A 88 5.46 -6.77 -1.47
C PHE A 88 6.96 -6.49 -1.63
N CYS A 89 7.71 -6.63 -0.53
CA CYS A 89 9.16 -6.74 -0.60
C CYS A 89 9.62 -8.18 -0.37
N GLY A 90 10.82 -8.51 -0.85
CA GLY A 90 11.38 -9.85 -0.72
C GLY A 90 11.96 -10.15 0.67
N PRO A 91 12.32 -11.43 0.92
CA PRO A 91 12.01 -12.61 0.10
C PRO A 91 10.52 -12.97 0.09
N LEU A 92 10.03 -13.67 -0.94
CA LEU A 92 8.61 -14.08 -1.08
C LEU A 92 8.45 -15.60 -1.01
N PRO A 93 7.25 -16.11 -0.65
CA PRO A 93 6.91 -17.52 -0.82
C PRO A 93 7.08 -17.96 -2.29
N ARG A 94 7.65 -19.15 -2.52
CA ARG A 94 8.04 -19.61 -3.88
C ARG A 94 6.89 -19.65 -4.90
N SER A 95 5.69 -19.96 -4.45
CA SER A 95 4.49 -20.08 -5.28
C SER A 95 3.70 -18.78 -5.38
N PHE A 96 4.23 -17.67 -4.87
CA PHE A 96 3.55 -16.38 -4.84
C PHE A 96 4.22 -15.38 -5.78
N GLN A 97 3.43 -14.80 -6.70
CA GLN A 97 3.86 -13.72 -7.58
C GLN A 97 3.00 -12.49 -7.28
N PRO A 98 3.56 -11.40 -6.73
CA PRO A 98 2.81 -10.19 -6.44
C PRO A 98 2.66 -9.32 -7.68
N ASP A 99 1.53 -8.61 -7.79
CA ASP A 99 1.31 -7.61 -8.85
C ASP A 99 2.29 -6.44 -8.76
N HIS A 100 2.71 -6.11 -7.53
CA HIS A 100 3.66 -5.05 -7.25
C HIS A 100 4.75 -5.51 -6.29
N PHE A 101 5.99 -5.25 -6.67
CA PHE A 101 7.17 -5.61 -5.91
C PHE A 101 8.12 -4.42 -5.76
N PHE A 102 8.75 -4.31 -4.60
CA PHE A 102 9.86 -3.39 -4.37
C PHE A 102 11.01 -4.04 -3.59
N ALA A 103 12.22 -3.53 -3.82
CA ALA A 103 13.40 -3.87 -3.05
C ALA A 103 13.52 -2.93 -1.83
N LEU A 104 13.61 -3.49 -0.63
CA LEU A 104 13.64 -2.73 0.63
C LEU A 104 14.92 -1.89 0.77
N GLU A 105 16.00 -2.34 0.13
CA GLU A 105 17.30 -1.70 0.05
C GLU A 105 17.38 -0.59 -1.03
N SER A 106 16.33 -0.41 -1.83
CA SER A 106 16.34 0.51 -2.98
C SER A 106 15.22 1.56 -2.88
N GLN A 107 15.57 2.76 -2.43
CA GLN A 107 14.64 3.90 -2.44
C GLN A 107 14.04 4.19 -3.82
N PRO A 108 14.78 4.14 -4.94
CA PRO A 108 14.18 4.28 -6.27
C PRO A 108 13.11 3.22 -6.56
N SER A 109 13.32 1.97 -6.12
CA SER A 109 12.34 0.89 -6.27
C SER A 109 11.06 1.20 -5.48
N MET A 110 11.20 1.58 -4.21
CA MET A 110 10.10 1.99 -3.34
C MET A 110 9.30 3.18 -3.92
N LYS A 111 9.99 4.26 -4.32
CA LYS A 111 9.37 5.44 -4.94
C LYS A 111 8.68 5.11 -6.26
N SER A 112 9.20 4.15 -7.02
CA SER A 112 8.55 3.69 -8.25
C SER A 112 7.21 2.99 -7.98
N VAL A 113 7.08 2.25 -6.89
CA VAL A 113 5.81 1.61 -6.51
C VAL A 113 4.78 2.65 -6.05
N LEU A 114 5.20 3.63 -5.24
CA LEU A 114 4.30 4.72 -4.83
C LEU A 114 3.71 5.44 -6.04
N ARG A 115 4.53 5.81 -7.03
CA ARG A 115 4.03 6.44 -8.27
C ARG A 115 3.01 5.57 -9.03
N LYS A 116 3.17 4.25 -9.02
CA LYS A 116 2.17 3.34 -9.63
C LYS A 116 0.85 3.38 -8.86
N PHE A 117 0.91 3.40 -7.53
CA PHE A 117 -0.28 3.54 -6.69
C PHE A 117 -0.96 4.89 -6.89
N GLU A 118 -0.22 5.98 -6.99
CA GLU A 118 -0.76 7.31 -7.30
C GLU A 118 -1.54 7.31 -8.62
N SER A 119 -1.01 6.66 -9.66
CA SER A 119 -1.71 6.54 -10.94
C SER A 119 -2.99 5.71 -10.85
N TRP A 120 -2.99 4.66 -10.04
CA TRP A 120 -4.17 3.79 -9.83
C TRP A 120 -5.26 4.52 -9.03
N LEU A 121 -4.87 5.15 -7.91
CA LEU A 121 -5.77 5.89 -7.02
C LEU A 121 -6.34 7.14 -7.69
N SER A 122 -5.55 7.86 -8.48
CA SER A 122 -6.04 9.03 -9.22
C SER A 122 -7.05 8.66 -10.30
N SER A 123 -6.86 7.53 -11.01
CA SER A 123 -7.85 7.01 -11.96
C SER A 123 -9.18 6.66 -11.28
N LEU A 124 -9.13 6.04 -10.10
CA LEU A 124 -10.35 5.72 -9.35
C LEU A 124 -11.05 6.97 -8.86
N ALA A 125 -10.32 7.95 -8.32
CA ALA A 125 -10.88 9.22 -7.90
C ALA A 125 -11.59 9.94 -9.07
N ALA A 126 -11.01 9.92 -10.26
CA ALA A 126 -11.63 10.48 -11.46
C ALA A 126 -12.92 9.75 -11.85
N GLN A 127 -12.95 8.41 -11.78
CA GLN A 127 -14.16 7.61 -12.08
C GLN A 127 -15.29 7.88 -11.08
N PHE A 128 -14.99 8.00 -9.78
CA PHE A 128 -15.99 8.34 -8.78
C PHE A 128 -16.56 9.75 -8.97
N CYS A 129 -15.70 10.74 -9.29
CA CYS A 129 -16.14 12.11 -9.57
C CYS A 129 -17.06 12.17 -10.81
N LEU A 130 -16.74 11.42 -11.86
CA LEU A 130 -17.60 11.32 -13.04
C LEU A 130 -18.93 10.64 -12.71
N ALA A 131 -18.91 9.56 -11.92
CA ALA A 131 -20.13 8.87 -11.53
C ALA A 131 -21.05 9.75 -10.67
N SER A 132 -20.51 10.56 -9.75
CA SER A 132 -21.33 11.50 -8.95
C SER A 132 -21.98 12.57 -9.81
N HIS A 133 -21.29 13.09 -10.82
CA HIS A 133 -21.86 14.09 -11.74
C HIS A 133 -22.94 13.55 -12.67
N ILE A 134 -22.94 12.24 -12.96
CA ILE A 134 -24.02 11.61 -13.73
C ILE A 134 -25.27 11.46 -12.86
N VAL A 135 -25.12 11.04 -11.61
CA VAL A 135 -26.26 10.90 -10.66
C VAL A 135 -26.90 12.26 -10.36
N GLU A 136 -26.12 13.35 -10.32
CA GLU A 136 -26.63 14.70 -10.09
C GLU A 136 -27.37 15.32 -11.29
N ASN A 137 -27.16 14.81 -12.52
CA ASN A 137 -27.79 15.34 -13.74
C ASN A 137 -28.96 14.49 -14.26
N GLU A 138 -29.32 13.39 -13.59
CA GLU A 138 -30.52 12.59 -13.88
C GLU A 138 -31.65 12.79 -12.84
N GLY A 139 -31.56 13.83 -12.01
CA GLY A 139 -32.59 14.22 -11.02
C GLY A 139 -33.45 15.39 -11.45
#